data_AF-A0A2X4ZJM9-F1
#
_entry.id   AF-A0A2X4ZJM9-F1
#
_cell.length_a   1.000
_cell.length_b   1.000
_cell.length_c   1.000
_cell.angle_alpha   90.00
_cell.angle_beta   90.00
_cell.angle_gamma   90.00
#
_symmetry.space_group_name_H-M   'P 1'
#
loop_
_entity.id
_entity.type
_entity.pdbx_description
1 polymer ?
#
loop_
_entity_poly.entity_id
_entity_poly.type
_entity_poly.pdbx_seq_one_letter_code
_entity_poly.pdbx_strand_id
1 'polypeptide(L)'
;MLLLQKKQSFYNTVYAALFAALLGTYLDLYFVGRNMYEFPIRPFPDVFSINIAFTLLILPCFTMLFLMAMRKMNRRNRSVFIIFLSLMVFTVENKMEQWGFFYHSNEWKHYYSFYGYFLFFVIIWSVYKGNGTNIIK
;
A
#
# COMPACT_ATOMS: atom_id res chain seq x y z
N MET A 1 -13.10 -28.84 4.95
CA MET A 1 -12.78 -27.68 5.80
C MET A 1 -11.56 -26.89 5.31
N LEU A 2 -10.38 -27.51 5.13
CA LEU A 2 -9.14 -26.82 4.69
C LEU A 2 -9.23 -26.10 3.32
N LEU A 3 -9.94 -26.70 2.35
CA LEU A 3 -10.13 -26.08 1.02
C LEU A 3 -10.97 -24.79 1.08
N LEU A 4 -12.01 -24.78 1.93
CA LEU A 4 -12.84 -23.59 2.17
C LEU A 4 -12.03 -22.46 2.83
N GLN A 5 -11.17 -22.80 3.80
CA GLN A 5 -10.29 -21.83 4.46
C GLN A 5 -9.26 -21.24 3.49
N LYS A 6 -8.66 -22.05 2.61
CA LYS A 6 -7.75 -21.57 1.56
C LYS A 6 -8.48 -20.65 0.56
N LYS A 7 -9.68 -21.03 0.14
CA LYS A 7 -10.52 -20.24 -0.79
C LYS A 7 -10.93 -18.89 -0.18
N GLN A 8 -11.40 -18.88 1.06
CA GLN A 8 -11.73 -17.64 1.77
C GLN A 8 -10.51 -16.73 1.93
N SER A 9 -9.37 -17.31 2.29
CA SER A 9 -8.13 -16.55 2.43
C SER A 9 -7.65 -15.94 1.12
N PHE A 10 -7.86 -16.61 -0.01
CA PHE A 10 -7.60 -16.05 -1.33
C PHE A 10 -8.49 -14.83 -1.61
N TYR A 11 -9.81 -14.95 -1.42
CA TYR A 11 -10.72 -13.84 -1.62
C TYR A 11 -10.39 -12.64 -0.73
N ASN A 12 -10.12 -12.86 0.56
CA ASN A 12 -9.71 -11.77 1.46
C ASN A 12 -8.44 -11.07 0.99
N THR A 13 -7.51 -11.81 0.39
CA THR A 13 -6.27 -11.26 -0.19
C THR A 13 -6.60 -10.38 -1.41
N VAL A 14 -7.44 -10.87 -2.32
CA VAL A 14 -7.87 -10.12 -3.51
C VAL A 14 -8.64 -8.86 -3.11
N TYR A 15 -9.59 -8.95 -2.18
CA TYR A 15 -10.34 -7.80 -1.69
C TYR A 15 -9.45 -6.74 -1.05
N ALA A 16 -8.50 -7.15 -0.21
CA ALA A 16 -7.56 -6.22 0.42
C ALA A 16 -6.61 -5.58 -0.61
N ALA A 17 -6.20 -6.32 -1.65
CA ALA A 17 -5.37 -5.78 -2.73
C ALA A 17 -6.12 -4.75 -3.60
N LEU A 18 -7.39 -5.02 -3.94
CA LEU A 18 -8.24 -4.06 -4.65
C LEU A 18 -8.52 -2.81 -3.79
N PHE A 19 -8.80 -3.01 -2.50
CA PHE A 19 -8.97 -1.91 -1.56
C PHE A 19 -7.69 -1.06 -1.45
N ALA A 20 -6.51 -1.70 -1.40
CA ALA A 20 -5.22 -1.00 -1.40
C ALA A 20 -5.01 -0.17 -2.66
N ALA A 21 -5.32 -0.72 -3.84
CA ALA A 21 -5.23 -0.02 -5.11
C ALA A 21 -6.14 1.23 -5.13
N LEU A 22 -7.40 1.09 -4.69
CA LEU A 22 -8.34 2.21 -4.61
C LEU A 22 -7.87 3.26 -3.60
N LEU A 23 -7.52 2.85 -2.39
CA LEU A 23 -7.06 3.75 -1.33
C LEU A 23 -5.80 4.52 -1.76
N GLY A 24 -4.81 3.83 -2.33
CA GLY A 24 -3.60 4.45 -2.87
C GLY A 24 -3.90 5.43 -4.00
N THR A 25 -4.79 5.05 -4.93
CA THR A 25 -5.22 5.94 -6.03
C THR A 25 -5.83 7.24 -5.51
N TYR A 26 -6.74 7.17 -4.52
CA TYR A 26 -7.35 8.37 -3.95
C TYR A 26 -6.37 9.23 -3.15
N LEU A 27 -5.43 8.60 -2.43
CA LEU A 27 -4.37 9.34 -1.74
C LEU A 27 -3.47 10.06 -2.74
N ASP A 28 -3.05 9.39 -3.81
CA ASP A 28 -2.24 10.00 -4.87
C ASP A 28 -2.98 11.17 -5.52
N LEU A 29 -4.25 10.99 -5.89
CA LEU A 29 -5.05 12.08 -6.45
C LEU A 29 -5.18 13.27 -5.49
N TYR A 30 -5.37 13.00 -4.20
CA TYR A 30 -5.50 14.05 -3.18
C TYR A 30 -4.19 14.83 -3.02
N PHE A 31 -3.07 14.15 -2.85
CA PHE A 31 -1.79 14.82 -2.58
C PHE A 31 -1.20 15.49 -3.83
N VAL A 32 -1.31 14.86 -5.01
CA VAL A 32 -0.93 15.49 -6.28
C VAL A 32 -1.83 16.70 -6.57
N GLY A 33 -3.14 16.59 -6.34
CA GLY A 33 -4.07 17.72 -6.49
C GLY A 33 -3.81 18.89 -5.52
N ARG A 34 -3.09 18.63 -4.43
CA ARG A 34 -2.61 19.64 -3.48
C ARG A 34 -1.19 20.13 -3.77
N ASN A 35 -0.58 19.68 -4.87
CA ASN A 35 0.82 19.94 -5.23
C ASN A 35 1.82 19.51 -4.13
N MET A 36 1.47 18.50 -3.32
CA MET A 36 2.36 18.00 -2.27
C MET A 36 3.51 17.17 -2.85
N TYR A 37 3.27 16.51 -3.98
CA TYR A 37 4.27 15.83 -4.80
C TYR A 37 3.75 15.62 -6.23
N GLU A 38 4.63 15.19 -7.13
CA GLU A 38 4.29 14.88 -8.53
C GLU A 38 5.04 13.67 -9.08
N PHE A 39 4.48 13.08 -10.14
CA PHE A 39 5.08 11.96 -10.88
C PHE A 39 5.48 12.42 -12.29
N PRO A 40 6.74 12.86 -12.51
CA PRO A 40 7.20 13.32 -13.83
C PRO A 40 7.16 12.21 -14.89
N ILE A 41 7.54 10.99 -14.50
CA ILE A 41 7.56 9.81 -15.38
C ILE A 41 6.34 8.95 -15.03
N ARG A 42 5.28 9.07 -15.84
CA ARG A 42 4.03 8.32 -15.65
C ARG A 42 3.37 7.94 -16.98
N PRO A 43 2.61 6.82 -17.04
CA PRO A 43 1.82 6.46 -18.22
C PRO A 43 0.67 7.45 -18.46
N PHE A 44 0.41 7.78 -19.73
CA PHE A 44 -0.68 8.66 -20.16
C PHE A 44 -0.73 10.00 -19.41
N PRO A 45 0.35 10.81 -19.45
CA PRO A 45 0.48 12.03 -18.64
C PRO A 45 -0.57 13.11 -18.95
N ASP A 46 -1.16 13.07 -20.15
CA ASP A 46 -2.22 13.99 -20.60
C ASP A 46 -3.59 13.70 -19.96
N VAL A 47 -3.77 12.49 -19.42
CA VAL A 47 -5.05 12.03 -18.84
C VAL A 47 -4.94 11.88 -17.33
N PHE A 48 -3.84 11.29 -16.84
CA PHE A 48 -3.64 11.04 -15.42
C PHE A 48 -2.52 11.92 -14.88
N SER A 49 -2.78 12.60 -13.76
CA SER A 49 -1.77 13.32 -12.99
C SER A 49 -0.93 12.41 -12.09
N ILE A 50 -1.41 11.19 -11.85
CA ILE A 50 -0.79 10.17 -10.99
C ILE A 50 -0.17 9.04 -11.82
N ASN A 51 0.70 8.24 -11.22
CA ASN A 51 1.22 7.03 -11.88
C ASN A 51 0.22 5.87 -11.75
N ILE A 52 -0.72 5.78 -12.70
CA ILE A 52 -1.80 4.80 -12.69
C ILE A 52 -1.30 3.33 -12.76
N ALA A 53 -0.14 3.08 -13.37
CA ALA A 53 0.45 1.75 -13.38
C ALA A 53 0.96 1.34 -12.00
N PHE A 54 1.50 2.28 -11.22
CA PHE A 54 1.89 2.03 -9.84
C PHE A 54 0.67 1.64 -8.99
N THR A 55 -0.41 2.40 -9.05
CA THR A 55 -1.58 2.17 -8.19
C THR A 55 -2.40 0.95 -8.59
N LEU A 56 -2.54 0.64 -9.89
CA LEU A 56 -3.39 -0.46 -10.36
C LEU A 56 -2.66 -1.79 -10.57
N LEU A 57 -1.32 -1.80 -10.68
CA LEU A 57 -0.55 -3.03 -10.88
C LEU A 57 0.44 -3.27 -9.74
N ILE A 58 1.35 -2.33 -9.51
CA ILE A 58 2.45 -2.52 -8.55
C ILE A 58 1.91 -2.64 -7.13
N LEU A 59 1.04 -1.70 -6.72
CA LEU A 59 0.48 -1.64 -5.38
C LEU A 59 -0.37 -2.87 -5.01
N PRO A 60 -1.31 -3.37 -5.84
CA PRO A 60 -2.05 -4.58 -5.51
C PRO A 60 -1.13 -5.82 -5.47
N CYS A 61 -0.18 -5.97 -6.39
CA CYS A 61 0.79 -7.07 -6.35
C CYS A 61 1.64 -7.03 -5.07
N PHE A 62 2.17 -5.87 -4.72
CA PHE A 62 2.91 -5.66 -3.48
C PHE A 62 2.05 -5.95 -2.25
N THR A 63 0.79 -5.52 -2.25
CA THR A 63 -0.18 -5.81 -1.18
C THR A 63 -0.39 -7.31 -1.01
N MET A 64 -0.51 -8.08 -2.10
CA MET A 64 -0.63 -9.54 -2.02
C MET A 64 0.62 -10.16 -1.37
N LEU A 65 1.82 -9.73 -1.75
CA LEU A 65 3.08 -10.20 -1.16
C LEU A 65 3.16 -9.87 0.33
N PHE A 66 2.84 -8.63 0.70
CA PHE A 66 2.74 -8.20 2.10
C PHE A 66 1.82 -9.10 2.92
N LEU A 67 0.61 -9.38 2.41
CA LEU A 67 -0.36 -10.24 3.10
C LEU A 67 0.12 -11.70 3.18
N MET A 68 0.77 -12.22 2.14
CA MET A 68 1.37 -13.56 2.16
C MET A 68 2.43 -13.70 3.26
N ALA A 69 3.26 -12.68 3.47
CA ALA A 69 4.24 -12.65 4.56
C ALA A 69 3.55 -12.56 5.94
N MET A 70 2.63 -11.59 6.10
CA MET A 70 1.92 -11.31 7.35
C MET A 70 1.15 -12.52 7.90
N ARG A 71 0.57 -13.34 7.02
CA ARG A 71 -0.18 -14.55 7.39
C ARG A 71 0.68 -15.58 8.12
N LYS A 72 1.96 -15.67 7.78
CA LYS A 72 2.91 -16.65 8.36
C LYS A 72 3.49 -16.18 9.71
N MET A 73 3.26 -14.93 10.10
CA MET A 73 3.83 -14.32 11.29
C MET A 73 2.89 -14.37 12.49
N ASN A 74 3.45 -14.40 13.70
CA ASN A 74 2.70 -14.19 14.94
C ASN A 74 2.38 -12.69 15.16
N ARG A 75 1.58 -12.35 16.18
CA ARG A 75 1.13 -10.96 16.41
C ARG A 75 2.28 -9.97 16.65
N ARG A 76 3.33 -10.34 17.40
CA ARG A 76 4.47 -9.44 17.70
C ARG A 76 5.31 -9.20 16.45
N ASN A 77 5.63 -10.28 15.73
CA ASN A 77 6.42 -10.21 14.50
C ASN A 77 5.71 -9.40 13.42
N ARG A 78 4.37 -9.45 13.35
CA ARG A 78 3.58 -8.60 12.44
C ARG A 78 3.76 -7.11 12.73
N SER A 79 3.71 -6.70 13.99
CA SER A 79 3.89 -5.29 14.36
C SER A 79 5.30 -4.80 14.01
N VAL A 80 6.32 -5.59 14.33
CA VAL A 80 7.73 -5.28 13.97
C VAL A 80 7.90 -5.22 12.46
N PHE A 81 7.31 -6.17 11.73
CA PHE A 81 7.37 -6.21 10.27
C PHE A 81 6.73 -4.99 9.61
N ILE A 82 5.57 -4.53 10.11
CA ILE A 82 4.93 -3.30 9.60
C ILE A 82 5.86 -2.11 9.80
N ILE A 83 6.43 -1.92 11.00
CA ILE A 83 7.33 -0.80 11.28
C ILE A 83 8.56 -0.86 10.36
N PHE A 84 9.17 -2.04 10.23
CA PHE A 84 10.32 -2.25 9.36
C PHE A 84 10.00 -1.96 7.90
N LEU A 85 8.87 -2.45 7.40
CA LEU A 85 8.45 -2.25 6.02
C LEU A 85 8.14 -0.78 5.74
N SER A 86 7.50 -0.07 6.68
CA SER A 86 7.28 1.37 6.58
C SER A 86 8.58 2.15 6.48
N LEU A 87 9.60 1.80 7.28
CA LEU A 87 10.93 2.42 7.17
C LEU A 87 11.59 2.10 5.82
N MET A 88 11.49 0.84 5.37
CA MET A 88 12.07 0.42 4.09
C MET A 88 11.44 1.19 2.92
N VAL A 89 10.11 1.25 2.83
CA VAL A 89 9.41 1.96 1.75
C VAL A 89 9.71 3.45 1.78
N PHE A 90 9.72 4.06 2.96
CA PHE A 90 10.15 5.44 3.14
C PHE A 90 11.57 5.70 2.59
N THR A 91 12.53 4.80 2.84
CA THR A 91 13.89 4.96 2.28
C THR A 91 13.95 4.75 0.77
N VAL A 92 13.11 3.87 0.22
CA VAL A 92 13.00 3.66 -1.23
C VAL A 92 12.42 4.90 -1.89
N GLU A 93 11.38 5.49 -1.32
CA GLU A 93 10.74 6.71 -1.81
C GLU A 93 11.75 7.87 -1.96
N ASN A 94 12.57 8.13 -0.92
CA ASN A 94 13.61 9.16 -1.01
C ASN A 94 14.65 8.87 -2.11
N LYS A 95 14.93 7.59 -2.42
CA LYS A 95 15.80 7.22 -3.54
C LYS A 95 15.12 7.41 -4.89
N MET A 96 13.83 7.09 -4.98
CA MET A 96 13.03 7.32 -6.19
C MET A 96 12.97 8.81 -6.53
N GLU A 97 12.98 9.67 -5.51
CA GLU A 97 13.08 11.11 -5.69
C GLU A 97 14.42 11.55 -6.28
N GLN A 98 15.53 11.01 -5.78
CA GLN A 98 16.86 11.28 -6.35
C GLN A 98 17.00 10.78 -7.80
N TRP A 99 16.27 9.74 -8.17
CA TRP A 99 16.24 9.19 -9.53
C TRP A 99 15.24 9.89 -10.46
N GLY A 100 14.47 10.86 -9.95
CA GLY A 100 13.53 11.65 -10.76
C GLY A 100 12.28 10.91 -11.19
N PHE A 101 11.91 9.82 -10.49
CA PHE A 101 10.62 9.14 -10.73
C PHE A 101 9.46 9.83 -10.00
N PHE A 102 9.78 10.66 -9.02
CA PHE A 102 8.84 11.23 -8.06
C PHE A 102 9.48 12.51 -7.49
N TYR A 103 8.73 13.58 -7.27
CA TYR A 103 9.27 14.78 -6.62
C TYR A 103 8.36 15.24 -5.50
N HIS A 104 8.90 15.42 -4.29
CA HIS A 104 8.17 16.06 -3.20
C HIS A 104 8.26 17.58 -3.32
N SER A 105 7.19 18.25 -2.92
CA SER A 105 7.24 19.70 -2.68
C SER A 105 8.06 20.02 -1.43
N ASN A 106 8.56 21.26 -1.34
CA ASN A 106 9.26 21.75 -0.15
C ASN A 106 8.37 21.76 1.12
N GLU A 107 7.05 21.71 0.96
CA GLU A 107 6.10 21.64 2.09
C GLU A 107 5.94 20.22 2.62
N TRP A 108 6.31 19.20 1.83
CA TRP A 108 6.25 17.82 2.27
C TRP A 108 7.38 17.53 3.25
N LYS A 109 6.98 17.03 4.43
CA LYS A 109 7.95 16.58 5.41
C LYS A 109 8.08 15.07 5.29
N HIS A 110 9.29 14.59 5.01
CA HIS A 110 9.61 13.18 4.82
C HIS A 110 9.08 12.23 5.90
N TYR A 111 8.91 12.67 7.15
CA TYR A 111 8.31 11.83 8.19
C TYR A 111 6.82 11.52 7.95
N TYR A 112 6.09 12.34 7.18
CA TYR A 112 4.70 12.06 6.78
C TYR A 112 4.62 10.75 6.01
N SER A 113 5.59 10.46 5.14
CA SER A 113 5.67 9.20 4.41
C SER A 113 5.75 8.00 5.33
N PHE A 114 6.62 8.04 6.35
CA PHE A 114 6.74 6.93 7.31
C PHE A 114 5.41 6.64 8.02
N TYR A 115 4.75 7.68 8.57
CA TYR A 115 3.45 7.51 9.23
C TYR A 115 2.36 7.09 8.26
N GLY A 116 2.38 7.61 7.03
CA GLY A 116 1.47 7.25 5.95
C GLY A 116 1.56 5.77 5.60
N TYR A 117 2.76 5.26 5.33
CA TYR A 117 2.98 3.85 5.04
C TYR A 117 2.63 2.95 6.24
N PHE A 118 2.98 3.36 7.46
CA PHE A 118 2.58 2.64 8.67
C PHE A 118 1.06 2.51 8.78
N LEU A 119 0.34 3.64 8.67
CA LEU A 119 -1.12 3.65 8.73
C LEU A 119 -1.74 2.83 7.60
N PHE A 120 -1.21 2.96 6.39
CA PHE A 120 -1.64 2.20 5.22
C PHE A 120 -1.56 0.69 5.49
N PHE A 121 -0.41 0.17 5.91
CA PHE A 121 -0.25 -1.26 6.19
C PHE A 121 -1.15 -1.76 7.33
N VAL A 122 -1.35 -0.95 8.37
CA VAL A 122 -2.28 -1.27 9.47
C VAL A 122 -3.71 -1.39 8.96
N ILE A 123 -4.16 -0.45 8.11
CA ILE A 123 -5.50 -0.47 7.51
C ILE A 123 -5.65 -1.71 6.62
N ILE A 124 -4.71 -1.97 5.71
CA ILE A 124 -4.77 -3.12 4.80
C ILE A 124 -4.84 -4.45 5.56
N TRP A 125 -4.02 -4.60 6.60
CA TRP A 125 -4.06 -5.80 7.44
C TRP A 125 -5.39 -5.94 8.19
N SER A 126 -5.99 -4.84 8.61
CA SER A 126 -7.29 -4.82 9.28
C SER A 126 -8.42 -5.22 8.33
N VAL A 127 -8.42 -4.71 7.09
CA VAL A 127 -9.37 -5.10 6.03
C VAL A 127 -9.25 -6.59 5.71
N TYR A 128 -8.02 -7.09 5.54
CA TYR A 128 -7.77 -8.51 5.27
C TYR A 128 -8.34 -9.43 6.38
N LYS A 129 -8.21 -9.03 7.65
CA LYS A 129 -8.75 -9.77 8.80
C LYS A 129 -10.27 -9.63 8.94
N GLY A 130 -10.81 -8.42 8.79
CA GLY A 130 -12.23 -8.11 8.96
C GLY A 130 -13.13 -8.90 7.99
N ASN A 131 -12.64 -9.15 6.78
CA ASN A 131 -13.33 -9.96 5.78
C ASN A 131 -13.32 -11.48 6.10
N GLY A 132 -12.67 -11.92 7.18
CA GLY A 132 -12.53 -13.33 7.56
C GLY A 132 -13.14 -13.72 8.90
N THR A 133 -13.68 -12.77 9.68
CA THR A 133 -14.11 -12.99 11.07
C THR A 133 -15.63 -13.08 11.25
N ASN A 134 -16.34 -13.81 10.37
CA ASN A 134 -17.77 -14.12 10.56
C ASN A 134 -18.18 -15.54 10.13
N ILE A 135 -17.23 -16.46 9.93
CA ILE A 135 -17.57 -17.85 9.59
C ILE A 135 -16.98 -18.74 10.70
N ILE A 136 -17.85 -19.17 11.61
CA ILE A 136 -17.61 -20.07 12.74
C ILE A 136 -17.04 -19.38 13.99
N LYS A 137 -17.95 -18.77 14.76
CA LYS A 137 -18.04 -19.11 16.18
C LYS A 137 -19.13 -20.16 16.33
#